data_AF-A0A2V1B2W3-F1
#
_entry.id   AF-A0A2V1B2W3-F1
#
_cell.length_a   1.000
_cell.length_b   1.000
_cell.length_c   1.000
_cell.angle_alpha   90.00
_cell.angle_beta   90.00
_cell.angle_gamma   90.00
#
_symmetry.space_group_name_H-M   'P 1'
#
loop_
_entity.id
_entity.type
_entity.pdbx_description
1 polymer ?
#
loop_
_entity_poly.entity_id
_entity_poly.type
_entity_poly.pdbx_seq_one_letter_code
_entity_poly.pdbx_strand_id
1 'polypeptide(L)' 'YKLEPLASTIQAFCQQYYSPFSEVSINELIVRCFGRSSHTYKIPKKSIKQGYKIFGIANRRYLKLS' A
#
# COMPACT_ATOMS: atom_id res chain seq x y z
N TYR A 1 -10.92 -2.61 -10.52
CA TYR A 1 -12.31 -3.07 -10.48
C TYR A 1 -12.73 -3.69 -9.15
N LYS A 2 -12.05 -4.72 -8.59
CA LYS A 2 -12.48 -5.34 -7.30
C LYS A 2 -12.14 -4.54 -6.03
N LEU A 3 -11.19 -3.62 -6.10
CA LEU A 3 -10.77 -2.77 -4.96
C LEU A 3 -11.18 -1.30 -5.14
N GLU A 4 -11.79 -0.98 -6.28
CA GLU A 4 -12.44 0.32 -6.48
C GLU A 4 -13.87 0.25 -5.94
N PRO A 5 -14.41 1.33 -5.36
CA PRO A 5 -13.80 2.67 -5.24
C PRO A 5 -12.91 2.84 -4.00
N LEU A 6 -12.80 1.82 -3.14
CA LEU A 6 -12.10 1.94 -1.84
C LEU A 6 -10.65 2.40 -1.98
N ALA A 7 -9.92 1.88 -2.98
CA ALA A 7 -8.55 2.29 -3.26
C ALA A 7 -8.46 3.78 -3.60
N SER A 8 -9.31 4.28 -4.51
CA SER A 8 -9.41 5.70 -4.83
C SER A 8 -9.79 6.57 -3.62
N THR A 9 -10.72 6.11 -2.78
CA THR A 9 -11.12 6.83 -1.56
C THR A 9 -9.97 6.94 -0.56
N ILE A 10 -9.23 5.85 -0.32
CA ILE A 10 -8.07 5.88 0.57
C ILE A 10 -6.98 6.78 -0.01
N GLN A 11 -6.73 6.71 -1.33
CA GLN A 11 -5.76 7.57 -1.99
C GLN A 11 -6.13 9.06 -1.83
N ALA A 12 -7.39 9.43 -2.05
CA ALA A 12 -7.87 10.79 -1.91
C ALA A 12 -7.71 11.31 -0.48
N PHE A 13 -8.08 10.52 0.54
CA PHE A 13 -7.87 10.88 1.93
C PHE A 13 -6.39 10.99 2.31
N CYS A 14 -5.54 10.07 1.84
CA CYS A 14 -4.11 10.19 2.02
C CYS A 14 -3.58 11.47 1.38
N GLN A 15 -4.03 11.86 0.19
CA GLN A 15 -3.61 13.10 -0.45
C GLN A 15 -4.09 14.35 0.30
N GLN A 16 -5.32 14.33 0.82
CA GLN A 16 -5.92 15.47 1.51
C GLN A 16 -5.27 15.73 2.87
N TYR A 17 -4.96 14.69 3.63
CA TYR A 17 -4.49 14.82 5.02
C TYR A 17 -2.98 14.67 5.19
N TYR A 18 -2.25 14.23 4.16
CA TYR A 18 -0.81 14.05 4.24
C TYR A 18 -0.05 15.16 3.51
N SER A 19 0.64 16.01 4.27
CA SER A 19 1.67 16.91 3.75
C SER A 19 3.03 16.21 3.78
N PRO A 20 3.66 15.91 2.63
CA PRO A 20 4.98 15.30 2.60
C PRO A 20 6.03 16.28 3.16
N PHE A 21 6.85 15.82 4.11
CA PHE A 21 8.10 16.49 4.46
C PHE A 21 9.13 16.30 3.33
N SER A 22 10.21 17.08 3.34
CA SER A 22 11.23 17.12 2.28
C SER A 22 11.87 15.76 1.93
N GLU A 23 11.93 14.83 2.88
CA GLU A 23 12.41 13.46 2.65
C GLU A 23 11.25 12.46 2.54
N VAL A 24 10.89 12.10 1.32
CA VAL A 24 9.94 11.03 1.03
C VAL A 24 10.62 9.88 0.28
N SER A 25 10.24 8.65 0.61
CA SER A 25 10.69 7.43 -0.06
C SER A 25 9.50 6.70 -0.67
N ILE A 26 9.67 6.05 -1.81
CA ILE A 26 8.66 5.12 -2.33
C ILE A 26 8.96 3.75 -1.73
N ASN A 27 7.96 3.14 -1.10
CA ASN A 27 8.09 1.84 -0.46
C ASN A 27 6.91 0.91 -0.79
N GLU A 28 7.17 -0.38 -0.66
CA GLU A 28 6.20 -1.45 -0.90
C GLU A 28 5.63 -1.96 0.41
N LEU A 29 4.31 -1.87 0.56
CA LEU A 29 3.57 -2.54 1.62
C LEU A 29 3.00 -3.85 1.14
N ILE A 30 2.97 -4.80 2.07
CA ILE A 30 2.29 -6.07 1.87
C ILE A 30 1.19 -6.17 2.91
N VAL A 31 -0.05 -6.17 2.44
CA VAL A 31 -1.20 -6.50 3.29
C VAL A 31 -1.42 -8.00 3.20
N ARG A 32 -1.17 -8.69 4.31
CA ARG A 32 -1.31 -10.16 4.38
C ARG A 32 -2.74 -10.56 4.00
N CYS A 33 -2.87 -11.47 3.05
CA CYS A 33 -4.15 -12.02 2.63
C CYS A 33 -3.99 -13.51 2.32
N PHE A 34 -4.82 -14.34 2.97
CA PHE A 34 -4.84 -15.79 2.77
C PHE A 34 -5.95 -16.25 1.82
N GLY A 35 -6.78 -15.31 1.35
CA GLY A 35 -7.85 -15.60 0.41
C GLY A 35 -7.30 -16.00 -0.96
N ARG A 36 -8.08 -16.79 -1.71
CA ARG A 36 -7.78 -17.18 -3.10
C ARG A 36 -8.13 -16.03 -4.05
N SER A 37 -7.39 -14.93 -3.96
CA SER A 37 -7.54 -13.81 -4.90
C SER A 37 -6.42 -13.87 -5.93
N SER A 38 -6.78 -13.71 -7.20
CA SER A 38 -5.83 -13.58 -8.32
C SER A 38 -4.86 -12.41 -8.17
N HIS A 39 -5.16 -11.46 -7.28
CA HIS A 39 -4.35 -10.27 -7.03
C HIS A 39 -3.38 -10.45 -5.85
N THR A 40 -3.32 -11.65 -5.24
CA THR A 40 -2.32 -11.95 -4.21
C THR A 40 -0.99 -12.33 -4.83
N TYR A 41 0.08 -11.74 -4.33
CA TYR A 41 1.45 -12.03 -4.73
C TYR A 41 2.15 -12.85 -3.65
N LYS A 42 2.93 -13.85 -4.07
CA LYS A 42 3.85 -14.57 -3.18
C LYS A 42 5.18 -13.82 -3.13
N ILE A 43 5.65 -13.53 -1.93
CA ILE A 43 6.85 -12.73 -1.67
C ILE A 43 7.74 -13.52 -0.71
N PRO A 44 8.53 -14.48 -1.22
CA PRO A 44 9.22 -15.49 -0.38
C PRO A 44 10.28 -14.91 0.55
N LYS A 45 10.85 -13.74 0.23
CA LYS A 45 11.92 -13.09 1.01
C LYS A 45 11.41 -12.11 2.08
N LYS A 46 10.09 -11.92 2.25
CA LYS A 46 9.53 -11.05 3.31
C LYS A 46 8.86 -11.87 4.40
N SER A 47 8.73 -11.28 5.59
CA SER A 47 8.02 -11.86 6.74
C SER A 47 6.56 -12.19 6.43
N ILE A 48 5.93 -11.44 5.51
CA ILE A 48 4.64 -11.76 4.92
C ILE A 48 4.88 -12.45 3.58
N LYS A 49 4.71 -13.77 3.56
CA LYS A 49 4.99 -14.62 2.39
C LYS A 49 3.95 -14.52 1.28
N GLN A 50 2.74 -14.05 1.58
CA GLN A 50 1.64 -13.88 0.63
C GLN A 50 0.72 -12.73 1.04
N GLY A 51 0.31 -11.91 0.07
CA GLY A 51 -0.63 -10.82 0.30
C GLY A 51 -0.81 -9.91 -0.89
N TYR A 52 -1.54 -8.81 -0.69
CA TYR A 52 -1.63 -7.74 -1.67
C TYR A 52 -0.40 -6.85 -1.60
N LYS A 53 0.20 -6.60 -2.76
CA LYS A 53 1.32 -5.67 -2.90
C LYS A 53 0.76 -4.29 -3.22
N ILE A 54 1.10 -3.31 -2.38
CA ILE A 54 0.66 -1.92 -2.52
C ILE A 54 1.89 -1.03 -2.52
N PHE A 55 1.97 -0.10 -3.46
CA PHE A 55 3.01 0.92 -3.49
C PHE A 55 2.52 2.18 -2.77
N GLY A 56 3.40 2.79 -2.00
CA GLY A 56 3.10 4.02 -1.30
C GLY A 56 4.34 4.84 -1.02
N ILE A 57 4.15 6.15 -0.90
CA ILE A 57 5.12 7.11 -0.43
C ILE A 57 5.19 7.00 1.10
N ALA A 58 6.31 6.52 1.63
CA ALA A 58 6.59 6.48 3.06
C ALA A 58 7.57 7.58 3.44
N ASN A 59 7.23 8.32 4.49
CA ASN A 59 8.13 9.18 5.25
C ASN A 59 8.36 8.53 6.61
N ARG A 60 9.39 8.97 7.34
CA ARG A 60 9.91 8.44 8.60
C ARG A 60 8.84 8.15 9.68
N ARG A 61 7.61 8.66 9.55
CA ARG A 61 6.46 8.39 10.43
C ARG A 61 5.11 8.16 9.74
N TYR A 62 5.00 8.25 8.41
CA TYR A 62 3.71 8.26 7.72
C TYR A 62 3.77 7.60 6.34
N LEU A 63 2.64 7.07 5.90
CA LEU A 63 2.56 6.32 4.65
C LEU A 63 1.35 6.78 3.83
N LYS A 64 1.61 7.21 2.59
CA LYS A 64 0.64 7.64 1.58
C LYS A 64 0.60 6.60 0.47
N LEU A 65 -0.57 6.13 0.08
CA LEU A 65 -0.69 5.21 -1.07
C LEU A 65 -0.57 6.02 -2.38
N SER A 66 0.22 5.52 -3.33
CA SER A 66 0.46 6.16 -4.63
C SER A 66 -0.49 5.62 -5.69
#